data_AF-A0A5C7Q7X0-F1
#
_entry.id   AF-A0A5C7Q7X0-F1
#
_cell.length_a   1.000
_cell.length_b   1.000
_cell.length_c   1.000
_cell.angle_alpha   90.00
_cell.angle_beta   90.00
_cell.angle_gamma   90.00
#
_symmetry.space_group_name_H-M   'P 1'
#
loop_
_entity.id
_entity.type
_entity.pdbx_description
1 polymer ?
#
loop_
_entity_poly.entity_id
_entity_poly.type
_entity_poly.pdbx_seq_one_letter_code
_entity_poly.pdbx_strand_id
1 'polypeptide(L)'
;MKTCKGCGLTKESTEFYAQRSMTDGLAADCKDCYKARVKANRLKRIDHYRAYDTKRAKRPERAKAAAEISKVWRQQDSRRMACHNAVTRAVRAGKLERKPCERCSAVKSYAHHESYDRKLDVVWLCQPCHKQRHKEMVLEGIEP
;
A
#
# COMPACT_ATOMS: atom_id res chain seq x y z
N MET A 1 16.37 29.78 9.71
CA MET A 1 15.21 30.30 8.94
C MET A 1 15.52 30.43 7.45
N LYS A 2 14.58 30.03 6.58
CA LYS A 2 14.64 30.12 5.11
C LYS A 2 13.23 30.31 4.54
N THR A 3 13.09 31.13 3.50
CA THR A 3 11.80 31.32 2.81
C THR A 3 11.59 30.26 1.73
N CYS A 4 10.46 29.57 1.80
CA CYS A 4 10.05 28.57 0.82
C CYS A 4 9.60 29.23 -0.49
N LYS A 5 10.16 28.82 -1.63
CA LYS A 5 9.72 29.32 -2.95
C LYS A 5 8.33 28.80 -3.36
N GLY A 6 7.91 27.65 -2.85
CA GLY A 6 6.60 27.07 -3.16
C GLY A 6 5.40 27.70 -2.45
N CYS A 7 5.53 28.03 -1.16
CA CYS A 7 4.43 28.61 -0.37
C CYS A 7 4.68 30.03 0.14
N GLY A 8 5.88 30.59 -0.08
CA GLY A 8 6.25 31.93 0.38
C GLY A 8 6.52 32.05 1.89
N LEU A 9 6.25 31.02 2.68
CA LEU A 9 6.44 31.06 4.14
C LEU A 9 7.91 30.91 4.52
N THR A 10 8.35 31.70 5.51
CA THR A 10 9.63 31.50 6.20
C THR A 10 9.49 30.39 7.22
N LYS A 11 10.33 29.36 7.09
CA LYS A 11 10.35 28.20 7.99
C LYS A 11 11.76 27.93 8.50
N GLU A 12 11.86 27.10 9.54
CA GLU A 12 13.16 26.64 10.03
C GLU A 12 13.93 25.85 8.98
N SER A 13 15.26 25.84 9.05
CA SER A 13 16.12 25.12 8.10
C SER A 13 15.82 23.62 8.07
N THR A 14 15.39 23.06 9.20
CA THR A 14 14.95 21.66 9.35
C THR A 14 13.73 21.32 8.52
N GLU A 15 12.93 22.32 8.10
CA GLU A 15 11.76 22.16 7.25
C GLU A 15 12.11 22.05 5.76
N PHE A 16 13.40 22.02 5.41
CA PHE A 16 13.88 21.87 4.05
C PHE A 16 14.71 20.59 3.91
N TYR A 17 14.69 19.98 2.73
CA TYR A 17 15.58 18.85 2.44
C TYR A 17 17.01 19.35 2.21
N ALA A 18 18.00 18.60 2.65
CA ALA A 18 19.40 18.88 2.33
C ALA A 18 19.63 18.72 0.82
N GLN A 19 20.22 19.74 0.20
CA GLN A 19 20.54 19.77 -1.22
C GLN A 19 21.88 20.50 -1.41
N ARG A 20 22.97 19.71 -1.39
CA ARG A 20 24.35 20.22 -1.41
C ARG A 20 24.71 21.05 -2.65
N SER A 21 23.93 20.94 -3.72
CA SER A 21 24.10 21.77 -4.92
C SER A 21 23.57 23.20 -4.76
N MET A 22 22.83 23.51 -3.70
CA MET A 22 22.33 24.86 -3.41
C MET A 22 23.34 25.64 -2.57
N THR A 23 23.37 26.96 -2.72
CA THR A 23 24.29 27.86 -2.02
C THR A 23 24.26 27.70 -0.50
N ASP A 24 23.08 27.51 0.09
CA ASP A 24 22.89 27.31 1.53
C ASP A 24 22.74 25.83 1.92
N GLY A 25 22.99 24.91 0.98
CA GLY A 25 22.87 23.47 1.20
C GLY A 25 21.44 22.97 1.43
N LEU A 26 20.41 23.80 1.23
CA LEU A 26 19.00 23.47 1.48
C LEU A 26 18.16 23.63 0.22
N ALA A 27 17.20 22.74 0.03
CA ALA A 27 16.23 22.83 -1.06
C ALA A 27 15.50 24.19 -1.06
N ALA A 28 15.08 24.63 -2.25
CA ALA A 28 14.38 25.91 -2.40
C ALA A 28 12.95 25.88 -1.82
N ASP A 29 12.34 24.70 -1.75
CA ASP A 29 10.99 24.48 -1.25
C ASP A 29 11.03 23.72 0.07
N CYS A 30 10.10 24.04 0.98
CA CYS A 30 9.94 23.28 2.20
C CYS A 30 9.49 21.84 1.90
N LYS A 31 9.66 20.95 2.88
CA LYS A 31 9.33 19.53 2.80
C LYS A 31 7.89 19.29 2.34
N ASP A 32 6.94 20.11 2.79
CA ASP A 32 5.53 19.96 2.40
C ASP A 32 5.30 20.29 0.94
N CYS A 33 5.79 21.45 0.47
CA CYS A 33 5.71 21.86 -0.93
C CYS A 33 6.43 20.85 -1.83
N TYR A 34 7.59 20.34 -1.40
CA TYR A 34 8.32 19.30 -2.11
C TYR A 34 7.49 18.02 -2.24
N LYS A 35 6.94 17.51 -1.13
CA LYS A 35 6.09 16.31 -1.12
C LYS A 35 4.84 16.49 -1.98
N ALA A 36 4.20 17.66 -1.91
CA ALA A 36 3.03 17.99 -2.71
C ALA A 36 3.36 17.97 -4.20
N ARG A 37 4.46 18.61 -4.61
CA ARG A 37 4.95 18.59 -6.00
C ARG A 37 5.24 17.17 -6.49
N VAL A 38 5.95 16.37 -5.69
CA VAL A 38 6.26 14.97 -6.04
C VAL A 38 4.98 14.15 -6.21
N LYS A 39 4.00 14.30 -5.30
CA LYS A 39 2.68 13.64 -5.41
C LYS A 39 1.94 14.07 -6.68
N ALA A 40 1.90 15.37 -6.96
CA ALA A 40 1.25 15.91 -8.14
C ALA A 40 1.91 15.39 -9.43
N ASN A 41 3.24 15.36 -9.48
CA ASN A 41 3.97 14.82 -10.63
C ASN A 41 3.71 13.31 -10.82
N ARG A 42 3.61 12.54 -9.73
CA ARG A 42 3.26 11.12 -9.80
C ARG A 42 1.86 10.92 -10.38
N LEU A 43 0.89 11.74 -10.00
CA LEU A 43 -0.48 11.69 -10.54
C LEU A 43 -0.52 12.09 -12.02
N LYS A 44 0.17 13.17 -12.40
CA LYS A 44 0.26 13.64 -13.79
C LYS A 44 0.87 12.60 -14.73
N ARG A 45 1.78 11.76 -14.22
CA ARG A 45 2.52 10.74 -14.99
C ARG A 45 2.30 9.33 -14.44
N ILE A 46 1.05 9.02 -14.09
CA ILE A 46 0.73 7.82 -13.32
C ILE A 46 1.17 6.53 -14.00
N ASP A 47 1.00 6.41 -15.31
CA ASP A 47 1.35 5.19 -16.04
C ASP A 47 2.87 5.00 -16.14
N HIS A 48 3.62 6.09 -16.33
CA HIS A 48 5.08 6.06 -16.28
C HIS A 48 5.58 5.53 -14.93
N TYR A 49 5.06 6.08 -13.82
CA TYR A 49 5.48 5.65 -12.49
C TYR A 49 5.01 4.23 -12.16
N ARG A 50 3.82 3.82 -12.59
CA ARG A 50 3.35 2.42 -12.45
C ARG A 50 4.27 1.46 -13.19
N ALA A 51 4.61 1.75 -14.44
CA ALA A 51 5.53 0.93 -15.24
C ALA A 51 6.92 0.87 -14.60
N TYR A 52 7.45 2.01 -14.13
CA TYR A 52 8.71 2.08 -13.41
C TYR A 52 8.68 1.24 -12.12
N ASP A 53 7.65 1.40 -11.29
CA ASP A 53 7.48 0.68 -10.03
C ASP A 53 7.36 -0.83 -10.27
N THR A 54 6.63 -1.25 -11.30
CA THR A 54 6.54 -2.66 -11.72
C THR A 54 7.91 -3.21 -12.11
N LYS A 55 8.69 -2.49 -12.92
CA LYS A 55 10.07 -2.92 -13.29
C LYS A 55 10.98 -2.97 -12.06
N ARG A 56 10.91 -1.95 -11.20
CA ARG A 56 11.69 -1.86 -9.96
C ARG A 56 11.37 -2.98 -8.97
N ALA A 57 10.12 -3.42 -8.89
CA ALA A 57 9.70 -4.51 -8.01
C ALA A 57 10.26 -5.87 -8.45
N LYS A 58 10.53 -6.06 -9.75
CA LYS A 58 11.10 -7.29 -10.31
C LYS A 58 12.62 -7.41 -10.12
N ARG A 59 13.30 -6.38 -9.62
CA ARG A 59 14.74 -6.45 -9.40
C ARG A 59 15.05 -7.54 -8.35
N PRO A 60 16.10 -8.37 -8.55
CA PRO A 60 16.33 -9.56 -7.71
C PRO A 60 16.42 -9.25 -6.21
N GLU A 61 17.08 -8.16 -5.82
CA GLU A 61 17.23 -7.75 -4.43
C GLU A 61 15.88 -7.41 -3.78
N ARG A 62 14.98 -6.78 -4.55
CA ARG A 62 13.64 -6.37 -4.09
C ARG A 62 12.70 -7.57 -4.03
N ALA A 63 12.76 -8.45 -5.03
CA ALA A 63 12.00 -9.69 -5.06
C ALA A 63 12.39 -10.61 -3.90
N LYS A 64 13.70 -10.76 -3.63
CA LYS A 64 14.22 -11.52 -2.49
C LYS A 64 13.72 -10.93 -1.17
N ALA A 65 13.87 -9.62 -0.97
CA ALA A 65 13.39 -8.95 0.24
C ALA A 65 11.88 -9.16 0.45
N ALA A 66 11.06 -9.04 -0.61
CA ALA A 66 9.62 -9.27 -0.54
C ALA A 66 9.28 -10.72 -0.19
N ALA A 67 10.04 -11.68 -0.71
CA ALA A 67 9.86 -13.10 -0.41
C ALA A 67 10.14 -13.40 1.07
N GLU A 68 11.23 -12.86 1.62
CA GLU A 68 11.57 -13.01 3.05
C GLU A 68 10.53 -12.38 3.96
N ILE A 69 10.09 -11.14 3.67
CA ILE A 69 9.02 -10.49 4.44
C ILE A 69 7.74 -11.35 4.41
N SER A 70 7.37 -11.85 3.23
CA SER A 70 6.19 -12.70 3.08
C SER A 70 6.31 -14.04 3.80
N LYS A 71 7.54 -14.57 3.94
CA LYS A 71 7.83 -15.81 4.67
C LYS A 71 7.67 -15.59 6.17
N VAL A 72 8.28 -14.54 6.72
CA VAL A 72 8.17 -14.17 8.13
C VAL A 72 6.70 -13.92 8.49
N TRP A 73 5.98 -13.12 7.70
CA TRP A 73 4.56 -12.87 7.91
C TRP A 73 3.73 -14.17 7.92
N ARG A 74 4.01 -15.13 7.04
CA ARG A 74 3.30 -16.43 7.04
C ARG A 74 3.62 -17.30 8.27
N GLN A 75 4.81 -17.16 8.84
CA GLN A 75 5.25 -17.97 9.98
C GLN A 75 4.76 -17.43 11.32
N GLN A 76 4.52 -16.11 11.41
CA GLN A 76 4.04 -15.46 12.64
C GLN A 76 2.65 -15.93 13.09
N ASP A 77 1.78 -16.28 12.15
CA ASP A 77 0.44 -16.76 12.47
C ASP A 77 -0.01 -17.82 11.45
N SER A 78 -0.15 -19.06 11.93
CA SER A 78 -0.55 -20.20 11.11
C SER A 78 -2.00 -20.07 10.58
N ARG A 79 -2.84 -19.29 11.26
CA ARG A 79 -4.25 -19.06 10.86
C ARG A 79 -4.35 -18.34 9.53
N ARG A 80 -3.39 -17.46 9.20
CA ARG A 80 -3.28 -16.77 7.89
C ARG A 80 -3.36 -17.77 6.75
N MET A 81 -2.47 -18.76 6.77
CA MET A 81 -2.38 -19.77 5.71
C MET A 81 -3.58 -20.72 5.75
N ALA A 82 -4.06 -21.08 6.95
CA ALA A 82 -5.24 -21.93 7.11
C ALA A 82 -6.49 -21.30 6.46
N CYS A 83 -6.72 -20.00 6.66
CA CYS A 83 -7.83 -19.26 6.08
C CYS A 83 -7.76 -19.20 4.56
N HIS A 84 -6.64 -18.75 4.01
CA HIS A 84 -6.45 -18.67 2.56
C HIS A 84 -6.64 -20.03 1.86
N ASN A 85 -6.15 -21.11 2.49
CA ASN A 85 -6.33 -22.46 1.99
C ASN A 85 -7.79 -22.94 2.10
N ALA A 86 -8.48 -22.64 3.20
CA ALA A 86 -9.89 -22.99 3.40
C ALA A 86 -10.78 -22.36 2.33
N VAL A 87 -10.65 -21.06 2.09
CA VAL A 87 -11.38 -20.34 1.03
C VAL A 87 -11.08 -20.95 -0.33
N THR A 88 -9.80 -21.17 -0.66
CA THR A 88 -9.41 -21.73 -1.97
C THR A 88 -10.05 -23.11 -2.20
N ARG A 89 -10.04 -23.97 -1.18
CA ARG A 89 -10.66 -25.30 -1.23
C ARG A 89 -12.18 -25.20 -1.35
N ALA A 90 -12.82 -24.34 -0.57
CA ALA A 90 -14.27 -24.17 -0.58
C ALA A 90 -14.77 -23.64 -1.93
N VAL A 91 -14.08 -22.66 -2.52
CA VAL A 91 -14.39 -22.15 -3.86
C VAL A 91 -14.22 -23.23 -4.92
N ARG A 92 -13.09 -23.95 -4.89
CA ARG A 92 -12.85 -25.06 -5.86
C ARG A 92 -13.89 -26.17 -5.74
N ALA A 93 -14.36 -26.45 -4.53
CA ALA A 93 -15.38 -27.46 -4.25
C ALA A 93 -16.82 -26.96 -4.48
N GLY A 94 -17.02 -25.69 -4.88
CA GLY A 94 -18.35 -25.09 -5.03
C GLY A 94 -19.10 -24.84 -3.73
N LYS A 95 -18.47 -25.03 -2.57
CA LYS A 95 -19.05 -24.80 -1.23
C LYS A 95 -19.07 -23.33 -0.83
N LEU A 96 -18.26 -22.51 -1.50
CA LEU A 96 -18.21 -21.07 -1.31
C LEU A 96 -18.21 -20.40 -2.69
N GLU A 97 -19.22 -19.58 -2.95
CA GLU A 97 -19.32 -18.87 -4.21
C GLU A 97 -18.54 -17.55 -4.15
N ARG A 98 -17.74 -17.26 -5.18
CA ARG A 98 -17.07 -15.97 -5.30
C ARG A 98 -18.09 -14.91 -5.73
N LYS A 99 -18.26 -13.86 -4.91
CA LYS A 99 -19.14 -12.73 -5.22
C LYS A 99 -18.37 -11.52 -5.76
N PRO A 100 -19.02 -10.58 -6.48
CA PRO A 100 -18.43 -9.30 -6.84
C PRO A 100 -18.00 -8.49 -5.61
N CYS A 101 -17.25 -7.41 -5.83
CA CYS A 101 -16.87 -6.50 -4.75
C CYS A 101 -18.10 -5.90 -4.05
N GLU A 102 -18.20 -6.04 -2.73
CA GLU A 102 -19.34 -5.49 -1.97
C GLU A 102 -19.38 -3.95 -1.94
N ARG A 103 -18.24 -3.28 -2.15
CA ARG A 103 -18.18 -1.80 -2.14
C ARG A 103 -18.45 -1.14 -3.48
N CYS A 104 -18.11 -1.79 -4.59
CA CYS A 104 -18.15 -1.15 -5.91
C CYS A 104 -18.59 -2.09 -7.04
N SER A 105 -19.06 -3.29 -6.71
CA SER A 105 -19.60 -4.28 -7.65
C SER A 105 -18.63 -4.77 -8.73
N ALA A 106 -17.34 -4.43 -8.63
CA ALA A 106 -16.33 -4.95 -9.54
C ALA A 106 -16.30 -6.49 -9.51
N VAL A 107 -16.43 -7.11 -10.69
CA VAL A 107 -16.54 -8.57 -10.86
C VAL A 107 -15.30 -9.29 -10.30
N LYS A 108 -14.11 -8.72 -10.54
CA LYS A 108 -12.86 -9.28 -10.02
C LYS A 108 -12.66 -8.92 -8.56
N SER A 109 -12.98 -9.87 -7.68
CA SER A 109 -12.87 -9.76 -6.22
C SER A 109 -11.91 -10.79 -5.62
N TYR A 110 -11.53 -10.54 -4.38
CA TYR A 110 -10.68 -11.37 -3.53
C TYR A 110 -11.36 -11.53 -2.18
N ALA A 111 -11.14 -12.67 -1.54
CA ALA A 111 -11.64 -12.92 -0.19
C ALA A 111 -10.82 -12.12 0.82
N HIS A 112 -11.48 -11.18 1.49
CA HIS A 112 -10.98 -10.45 2.64
C HIS A 112 -11.37 -11.19 3.92
N HIS A 113 -10.44 -11.36 4.85
CA HIS A 113 -10.74 -11.92 6.17
C HIS A 113 -10.77 -10.77 7.17
N GLU A 114 -11.93 -10.55 7.79
CA GLU A 114 -12.07 -9.67 8.96
C GLU A 114 -11.57 -10.37 10.24
N SER A 115 -11.55 -11.70 10.23
CA SER A 115 -10.92 -12.53 11.26
C SER A 115 -10.41 -13.85 10.68
N TYR A 116 -9.21 -14.29 11.08
CA TYR A 116 -8.60 -15.55 10.73
C TYR A 116 -9.12 -16.74 11.56
N ASP A 117 -9.92 -16.49 12.61
CA ASP A 117 -10.56 -17.58 13.36
C ASP A 117 -11.79 -18.12 12.61
N ARG A 118 -12.40 -17.28 11.74
CA ARG A 118 -13.58 -17.61 10.93
C ARG A 118 -13.20 -17.80 9.47
N LYS A 119 -12.60 -18.95 9.16
CA LYS A 119 -11.92 -19.24 7.88
C LYS A 119 -12.75 -19.04 6.60
N LEU A 120 -14.08 -19.21 6.65
CA LEU A 120 -14.96 -19.06 5.49
C LEU A 120 -15.85 -17.80 5.56
N ASP A 121 -15.76 -17.04 6.66
CA ASP A 121 -16.43 -15.75 6.83
C ASP A 121 -15.57 -14.68 6.16
N VAL A 122 -15.85 -14.44 4.89
CA VAL A 122 -15.05 -13.55 4.04
C VAL A 122 -15.91 -12.52 3.36
N VAL A 123 -15.38 -11.31 3.29
CA VAL A 123 -15.97 -10.19 2.53
C VAL A 123 -15.35 -10.20 1.15
N TRP A 124 -16.15 -10.09 0.10
CA TRP A 124 -15.62 -10.07 -1.26
C TRP A 124 -15.26 -8.64 -1.66
N LEU A 125 -13.97 -8.36 -1.87
CA LEU A 125 -13.48 -7.02 -2.20
C LEU A 125 -12.54 -7.05 -3.41
N CYS A 126 -12.69 -6.09 -4.33
CA CYS A 126 -11.70 -5.90 -5.40
C CYS A 126 -10.38 -5.39 -4.81
N GLN A 127 -9.28 -5.50 -5.56
CA GLN A 127 -7.94 -5.17 -5.04
C GLN A 127 -7.81 -3.76 -4.41
N PRO A 128 -8.38 -2.68 -5.00
CA PRO A 128 -8.39 -1.35 -4.36
C PRO A 128 -9.15 -1.33 -3.03
N CYS A 129 -10.39 -1.84 -3.02
CA CYS A 129 -11.23 -1.88 -1.81
C CYS A 129 -10.62 -2.77 -0.72
N HIS A 130 -10.02 -3.90 -1.10
CA HIS A 130 -9.33 -4.81 -0.20
C HIS A 130 -8.17 -4.11 0.52
N LYS A 131 -7.31 -3.40 -0.22
CA LYS A 131 -6.22 -2.61 0.37
C LYS A 131 -6.73 -1.48 1.25
N GLN A 132 -7.87 -0.89 0.91
CA GLN A 132 -8.48 0.17 1.69
C GLN A 132 -9.03 -0.37 3.01
N ARG A 133 -9.70 -1.52 3.00
CA ARG A 133 -10.18 -2.17 4.24
C ARG A 133 -9.05 -2.53 5.19
N HIS A 134 -7.94 -3.09 4.69
CA HIS A 134 -6.76 -3.34 5.54
C HIS A 134 -6.21 -2.07 6.22
N LYS A 135 -6.32 -0.89 5.58
CA LYS A 135 -5.93 0.37 6.25
C LYS A 135 -6.91 0.77 7.34
N GLU A 136 -8.21 0.60 7.07
CA GLU A 136 -9.27 0.88 8.05
C GLU A 136 -9.11 -0.02 9.28
N MET A 137 -8.89 -1.32 9.09
CA MET A 137 -8.62 -2.26 10.18
C MET A 137 -7.43 -1.83 11.05
N VAL A 138 -6.31 -1.41 10.43
CA VAL A 138 -5.15 -0.90 11.18
C VAL A 138 -5.48 0.35 12.00
N LEU A 139 -6.31 1.26 11.46
CA LEU A 139 -6.75 2.46 12.18
C LEU A 139 -7.73 2.12 13.31
N GLU A 140 -8.55 1.10 13.11
CA GLU A 140 -9.53 0.59 14.07
C GLU A 140 -8.89 -0.35 15.12
N GLY A 141 -7.61 -0.72 14.96
CA GLY A 141 -6.93 -1.68 15.83
C GLY A 141 -7.43 -3.12 15.67
N ILE A 142 -8.04 -3.45 14.53
CA ILE A 142 -8.53 -4.79 14.22
C ILE A 142 -7.37 -5.62 13.68
N GLU A 143 -6.99 -6.64 14.43
CA GLU A 143 -6.16 -7.74 13.93
C GLU A 143 -7.10 -8.81 13.33
N PRO A 144 -6.97 -9.12 12.03
CA PRO A 144 -7.64 -10.27 11.46
C PRO A 144 -7.17 -11.55 12.16
#